data_AF-A0A2R4VUV9-F1
#
_entry.id   AF-A0A2R4VUV9-F1
#
_cell.length_a   1.000
_cell.length_b   1.000
_cell.length_c   1.000
_cell.angle_alpha   90.00
_cell.angle_beta   90.00
_cell.angle_gamma   90.00
#
_symmetry.space_group_name_H-M   'P 1'
#
loop_
_entity.id
_entity.type
_entity.pdbx_description
1 polymer ?
#
loop_
_entity_poly.entity_id
_entity_poly.type
_entity_poly.pdbx_seq_one_letter_code
_entity_poly.pdbx_strand_id
1 'polypeptide(L)'
;MRIRPALLFAASLLLHTSGISAMSPLPFFQRVERVGLLCVVDADGGLSADLGAGLGDDALCGRAAAVLSDLLASGPAVTAFAPNDARIADPGTLLLLVHATLRPDDKGQGGRLLALAATLQRTGSVGGAPFFMTPPQALALSGGVEENLLDSMLRRLFHPLAKALGANP
;
A
#
# COMPACT_ATOMS: atom_id res chain seq x y z
N MET A 1 38.92 56.72 25.19
CA MET A 1 38.88 55.36 24.61
C MET A 1 38.29 54.45 25.69
N ARG A 2 37.21 53.68 25.56
CA ARG A 2 36.46 53.09 24.43
C ARG A 2 34.97 52.90 24.83
N ILE A 3 34.09 53.38 23.94
CA ILE A 3 32.77 52.94 23.46
C ILE A 3 31.98 51.87 24.28
N ARG A 4 30.69 52.21 24.57
CA ARG A 4 29.59 51.37 25.12
C ARG A 4 28.90 50.50 24.01
N PRO A 5 27.64 50.03 24.12
CA PRO A 5 27.19 48.72 24.62
C PRO A 5 26.32 47.92 23.60
N ALA A 6 25.83 46.75 24.05
CA ALA A 6 24.61 46.05 23.63
C ALA A 6 24.44 45.55 22.18
N LEU A 7 24.19 44.23 22.03
CA LEU A 7 23.10 43.67 21.21
C LEU A 7 22.96 42.17 21.49
N LEU A 8 22.05 41.86 22.42
CA LEU A 8 21.19 40.68 22.32
C LEU A 8 20.35 40.83 21.04
N PHE A 9 20.32 39.84 20.16
CA PHE A 9 19.11 39.28 19.53
C PHE A 9 19.45 38.34 18.36
N ALA A 10 18.83 37.17 18.39
CA ALA A 10 18.23 36.45 17.27
C ALA A 10 19.04 36.21 15.99
N ALA A 11 19.44 34.95 15.80
CA ALA A 11 19.25 34.24 14.53
C ALA A 11 19.11 32.75 14.86
N SER A 12 17.94 32.34 15.34
CA SER A 12 16.90 31.73 14.50
C SER A 12 17.37 30.44 13.81
N LEU A 13 17.02 29.32 14.45
CA LEU A 13 16.18 28.29 13.86
C LEU A 13 16.51 27.97 12.38
N LEU A 14 17.67 27.38 12.13
CA LEU A 14 17.81 26.46 11.00
C LEU A 14 17.26 25.09 11.42
N LEU A 15 15.98 25.07 11.79
CA LEU A 15 15.16 23.87 11.61
C LEU A 15 15.23 23.59 10.13
N HIS A 16 16.02 22.56 9.79
CA HIS A 16 15.92 21.89 8.52
C HIS A 16 14.56 21.20 8.51
N THR A 17 13.49 21.97 8.29
CA THR A 17 12.26 21.41 7.76
C THR A 17 12.61 21.00 6.35
N SER A 18 13.08 19.75 6.21
CA SER A 18 13.07 19.05 4.94
C SER A 18 11.71 19.33 4.33
N GLY A 19 11.71 20.16 3.28
CA GLY A 19 10.49 20.68 2.72
C GLY A 19 9.55 19.53 2.47
N ILE A 20 8.41 19.53 3.17
CA ILE A 20 7.20 18.97 2.61
C ILE A 20 6.99 19.86 1.39
N SER A 21 7.53 19.44 0.25
CA SER A 21 7.16 19.99 -1.03
C SER A 21 5.67 19.72 -1.10
N ALA A 22 4.88 20.74 -0.79
CA ALA A 22 3.43 20.70 -0.85
C ALA A 22 3.07 20.59 -2.33
N MET A 23 3.25 19.40 -2.89
CA MET A 23 2.58 19.02 -4.13
C MET A 23 1.10 19.28 -3.88
N SER A 24 0.48 20.05 -4.78
CA SER A 24 -0.95 20.33 -4.71
C SER A 24 -1.70 19.02 -4.48
N PRO A 25 -2.64 18.98 -3.53
CA PRO A 25 -3.25 17.73 -3.17
C PRO A 25 -3.94 17.12 -4.38
N LEU A 26 -3.58 15.89 -4.72
CA LEU A 26 -4.10 15.18 -5.87
C LEU A 26 -5.61 14.94 -5.66
N PRO A 27 -6.50 15.45 -6.54
CA PRO A 27 -7.94 15.31 -6.37
C PRO A 27 -8.40 13.87 -6.14
N PHE A 28 -7.69 12.91 -6.75
CA PHE A 28 -7.93 11.48 -6.59
C PHE A 28 -7.85 10.97 -5.14
N PHE A 29 -7.04 11.58 -4.27
CA PHE A 29 -6.87 11.19 -2.87
C PHE A 29 -7.63 12.08 -1.87
N GLN A 30 -8.24 13.17 -2.32
CA GLN A 30 -9.02 14.05 -1.44
C GLN A 30 -10.35 13.41 -1.02
N ARG A 31 -10.79 13.62 0.22
CA ARG A 31 -12.09 13.12 0.73
C ARG A 31 -12.22 11.60 0.65
N VAL A 32 -11.12 10.88 0.83
CA VAL A 32 -11.16 9.42 0.99
C VAL A 32 -11.57 9.13 2.43
N GLU A 33 -12.77 8.59 2.62
CA GLU A 33 -13.28 8.24 3.94
C GLU A 33 -12.84 6.84 4.37
N ARG A 34 -12.62 5.95 3.38
CA ARG A 34 -12.23 4.56 3.62
C ARG A 34 -11.45 3.96 2.46
N VAL A 35 -10.68 2.92 2.77
CA VAL A 35 -9.99 2.07 1.79
C VAL A 35 -10.62 0.68 1.81
N GLY A 36 -11.16 0.25 0.67
CA GLY A 36 -11.68 -1.10 0.47
C GLY A 36 -10.65 -1.97 -0.24
N LEU A 37 -10.43 -3.20 0.21
CA LEU A 37 -9.55 -4.17 -0.46
C LEU A 37 -10.37 -5.28 -1.13
N LEU A 38 -10.03 -5.61 -2.37
CA LEU A 38 -10.43 -6.86 -3.01
C LEU A 38 -9.16 -7.62 -3.37
N CYS A 39 -9.11 -8.90 -3.06
CA CYS A 39 -7.92 -9.72 -3.25
C CYS A 39 -8.25 -10.95 -4.06
N VAL A 40 -7.34 -11.30 -4.96
CA VAL A 40 -7.44 -12.51 -5.77
C VAL A 40 -6.08 -13.18 -5.81
N VAL A 41 -6.06 -14.48 -5.53
CA VAL A 41 -4.91 -15.36 -5.67
C VAL A 41 -5.12 -16.23 -6.91
N ASP A 42 -4.27 -16.02 -7.90
CA ASP A 42 -4.17 -16.87 -9.09
C ASP A 42 -2.98 -17.82 -8.89
N ALA A 43 -3.29 -19.08 -8.60
CA ALA A 43 -2.30 -20.14 -8.43
C ALA A 43 -2.54 -21.26 -9.44
N ASP A 44 -1.47 -21.83 -9.99
CA ASP A 44 -1.58 -23.07 -10.77
C ASP A 44 -2.15 -24.19 -9.89
N GLY A 45 -3.08 -24.98 -10.43
CA GLY A 45 -3.91 -25.92 -9.66
C GLY A 45 -3.14 -26.96 -8.82
N GLY A 46 -1.89 -27.27 -9.16
CA GLY A 46 -1.01 -28.12 -8.35
C GLY A 46 -0.37 -27.40 -7.15
N LEU A 47 -0.17 -26.08 -7.25
CA LEU A 47 0.47 -25.26 -6.21
C LEU A 47 -0.51 -24.81 -5.13
N SER A 48 -1.81 -24.76 -5.44
CA SER A 48 -2.86 -24.40 -4.50
C SER A 48 -3.00 -25.40 -3.34
N ALA A 49 -2.67 -26.68 -3.55
CA ALA A 49 -2.70 -27.70 -2.50
C ALA A 49 -1.46 -27.64 -1.58
N ASP A 50 -0.30 -27.26 -2.13
CA ASP A 50 1.00 -27.20 -1.45
C ASP A 50 1.27 -25.86 -0.74
N LEU A 51 0.32 -24.92 -0.77
CA LEU A 51 0.44 -23.63 -0.08
C LEU A 51 0.17 -23.74 1.43
N GLY A 52 -0.38 -24.86 1.90
CA GLY A 52 -1.02 -24.91 3.22
C GLY A 52 -2.18 -23.91 3.30
N ALA A 53 -2.91 -23.88 4.41
CA ALA A 53 -4.08 -23.01 4.58
C ALA A 53 -3.78 -21.47 4.60
N GLY A 54 -2.61 -21.02 4.15
CA GLY A 54 -2.07 -19.68 4.45
C GLY A 54 -2.21 -18.62 3.36
N LEU A 55 -2.53 -18.97 2.10
CA LEU A 55 -2.55 -18.01 0.98
C LEU A 55 -3.80 -18.14 0.07
N GLY A 56 -4.99 -18.14 0.68
CA GLY A 56 -6.25 -17.94 -0.04
C GLY A 56 -6.64 -16.45 -0.13
N ASP A 57 -7.63 -16.13 -0.96
CA ASP A 57 -8.12 -14.76 -1.19
C ASP A 57 -8.42 -14.01 0.12
N ASP A 58 -9.22 -14.62 1.01
CA ASP A 58 -9.60 -14.03 2.30
C ASP A 58 -8.40 -13.86 3.24
N ALA A 59 -7.48 -14.81 3.26
CA ALA A 59 -6.27 -14.76 4.09
C ALA A 59 -5.34 -13.64 3.62
N LEU A 60 -5.15 -13.51 2.30
CA LEU A 60 -4.41 -12.42 1.68
C LEU A 60 -5.08 -11.08 1.99
N CYS A 61 -6.40 -10.99 1.89
CA CYS A 61 -7.13 -9.76 2.13
C CYS A 61 -7.13 -9.31 3.59
N GLY A 62 -7.30 -10.23 4.53
CA GLY A 62 -7.17 -9.93 5.96
C GLY A 62 -5.78 -9.42 6.30
N ARG A 63 -4.73 -10.07 5.78
CA ARG A 63 -3.33 -9.67 6.01
C ARG A 63 -3.00 -8.34 5.35
N ALA A 64 -3.39 -8.14 4.09
CA ALA A 64 -3.19 -6.89 3.38
C ALA A 64 -3.89 -5.71 4.06
N ALA A 65 -5.13 -5.92 4.53
CA ALA A 65 -5.86 -4.89 5.28
C ALA A 65 -5.16 -4.54 6.59
N ALA A 66 -4.67 -5.53 7.36
CA ALA A 66 -3.92 -5.29 8.59
C ALA A 66 -2.62 -4.49 8.33
N VAL A 67 -1.82 -4.92 7.36
CA VAL A 67 -0.58 -4.22 6.99
C VAL A 67 -0.83 -2.78 6.55
N LEU A 68 -1.86 -2.54 5.73
CA LEU A 68 -2.20 -1.19 5.28
C LEU A 68 -2.77 -0.34 6.42
N SER A 69 -3.56 -0.93 7.33
CA SER A 69 -4.07 -0.24 8.52
C SER A 69 -2.93 0.25 9.41
N ASP A 70 -1.92 -0.58 9.65
CA ASP A 70 -0.72 -0.20 10.42
C ASP A 70 0.01 0.99 9.77
N LEU A 71 0.13 0.98 8.45
CA LEU A 71 0.77 2.05 7.69
C LEU A 71 -0.05 3.36 7.71
N LEU A 72 -1.37 3.25 7.89
CA LEU A 72 -2.32 4.35 7.94
C LEU A 72 -2.79 4.65 9.37
N ALA A 73 -1.92 4.56 10.38
CA ALA A 73 -2.28 4.66 11.81
C ALA A 73 -3.21 5.83 12.21
N SER A 74 -3.26 6.93 11.43
CA SER A 74 -4.19 8.05 11.61
C SER A 74 -4.99 8.41 10.35
N GLY A 75 -5.19 7.46 9.44
CA GLY A 75 -5.80 7.64 8.13
C GLY A 75 -7.20 7.02 7.99
N PRO A 76 -7.69 6.88 6.75
CA PRO A 76 -9.00 6.28 6.47
C PRO A 76 -9.08 4.83 6.96
N ALA A 77 -10.29 4.40 7.35
CA ALA A 77 -10.52 3.02 7.77
C ALA A 77 -10.24 2.06 6.61
N VAL A 78 -9.53 0.97 6.89
CA VAL A 78 -9.17 -0.05 5.89
C VAL A 78 -9.98 -1.31 6.14
N THR A 79 -10.58 -1.89 5.11
CA THR A 79 -11.42 -3.09 5.26
C THR A 79 -11.37 -3.96 4.01
N ALA A 80 -11.31 -5.28 4.19
CA ALA A 80 -11.53 -6.23 3.11
C ALA A 80 -13.01 -6.24 2.69
N PHE A 81 -13.27 -6.13 1.40
CA PHE A 81 -14.61 -6.16 0.84
C PHE A 81 -14.89 -7.53 0.23
N ALA A 82 -16.17 -7.91 0.27
CA ALA A 82 -16.64 -9.01 -0.54
C ALA A 82 -16.83 -8.53 -2.00
N PRO A 83 -16.80 -9.43 -2.99
CA PRO A 83 -17.27 -9.12 -4.33
C PRO A 83 -18.68 -8.51 -4.30
N ASN A 84 -18.89 -7.45 -5.08
CA ASN A 84 -20.16 -6.69 -5.15
C ASN A 84 -20.57 -5.96 -3.85
N ASP A 85 -19.64 -5.67 -2.95
CA ASP A 85 -19.92 -4.79 -1.81
C ASP A 85 -20.44 -3.41 -2.29
N ALA A 86 -21.57 -2.96 -1.75
CA ALA A 86 -22.22 -1.72 -2.16
C ALA A 86 -21.32 -0.48 -1.98
N ARG A 87 -20.37 -0.54 -1.05
CA ARG A 87 -19.42 0.56 -0.78
C ARG A 87 -18.40 0.75 -1.90
N ILE A 88 -18.25 -0.19 -2.84
CA ILE A 88 -17.37 -0.06 -4.01
C ILE A 88 -17.78 1.12 -4.91
N ALA A 89 -19.08 1.36 -5.04
CA ALA A 89 -19.61 2.45 -5.86
C ALA A 89 -19.56 3.82 -5.15
N ASP A 90 -19.23 3.87 -3.86
CA ASP A 90 -19.19 5.10 -3.07
C ASP A 90 -17.98 5.97 -3.48
N PRO A 91 -18.18 7.25 -3.86
CA PRO A 91 -17.08 8.17 -4.17
C PRO A 91 -16.12 8.44 -3.00
N GLY A 92 -16.54 8.20 -1.74
CA GLY A 92 -15.68 8.25 -0.55
C GLY A 92 -14.78 7.02 -0.36
N THR A 93 -14.97 5.97 -1.15
CA THR A 93 -14.18 4.74 -1.10
C THR A 93 -13.02 4.80 -2.08
N LEU A 94 -11.81 4.61 -1.58
CA LEU A 94 -10.66 4.23 -2.40
C LEU A 94 -10.58 2.70 -2.48
N LEU A 95 -10.79 2.14 -3.67
CA LEU A 95 -10.71 0.69 -3.88
C LEU A 95 -9.27 0.30 -4.26
N LEU A 96 -8.74 -0.69 -3.54
CA LEU A 96 -7.43 -1.29 -3.76
C LEU A 96 -7.63 -2.75 -4.18
N LEU A 97 -7.29 -3.07 -5.43
CA LEU A 97 -7.34 -4.44 -5.95
C LEU A 97 -5.95 -5.06 -5.81
N VAL A 98 -5.82 -6.10 -5.00
CA VAL A 98 -4.58 -6.82 -4.74
C VAL A 98 -4.61 -8.15 -5.48
N HIS A 99 -3.68 -8.35 -6.40
CA HIS A 99 -3.55 -9.59 -7.15
C HIS A 99 -2.26 -10.30 -6.71
N ALA A 100 -2.41 -11.56 -6.31
CA ALA A 100 -1.30 -12.47 -6.11
C ALA A 100 -1.28 -13.49 -7.23
N THR A 101 -0.09 -13.74 -7.78
CA THR A 101 0.12 -14.81 -8.76
C THR A 101 1.18 -15.75 -8.23
N LEU A 102 0.89 -17.05 -8.26
CA LEU A 102 1.83 -18.09 -7.87
C LEU A 102 2.07 -19.04 -9.04
N ARG A 103 3.31 -19.04 -9.55
CA ARG A 103 3.76 -19.90 -10.65
C ARG A 103 4.94 -20.76 -10.23
N PRO A 104 5.18 -21.90 -10.90
CA PRO A 104 6.45 -22.60 -10.77
C PRO A 104 7.60 -21.68 -11.22
N ASP A 105 8.75 -21.80 -10.57
CA ASP A 105 9.98 -21.17 -11.06
C ASP A 105 10.56 -22.04 -12.19
N ASP A 106 10.77 -21.44 -13.36
CA ASP A 106 11.23 -22.10 -14.60
C ASP A 106 12.61 -22.78 -14.46
N LYS A 107 13.31 -22.57 -13.34
CA LYS A 107 14.62 -23.16 -13.04
C LYS A 107 14.58 -24.62 -12.57
N GLY A 108 13.40 -25.26 -12.53
CA GLY A 108 13.27 -26.72 -12.43
C GLY A 108 13.64 -27.35 -11.08
N GLN A 109 13.83 -26.55 -10.02
CA GLN A 109 14.25 -27.02 -8.69
C GLN A 109 13.11 -27.07 -7.65
N GLY A 110 11.84 -27.14 -8.08
CA GLY A 110 10.70 -27.11 -7.17
C GLY A 110 10.46 -25.75 -6.51
N GLY A 111 11.14 -24.70 -6.98
CA GLY A 111 10.89 -23.33 -6.57
C GLY A 111 9.57 -22.79 -7.12
N ARG A 112 9.03 -21.77 -6.46
CA ARG A 112 7.81 -21.07 -6.87
C ARG A 112 8.09 -19.57 -6.91
N LEU A 113 7.41 -18.85 -7.80
CA LEU A 113 7.45 -17.40 -7.86
C LEU A 113 6.11 -16.85 -7.38
N LEU A 114 6.14 -16.10 -6.27
CA LEU A 114 5.02 -15.30 -5.80
C LEU A 114 5.20 -13.87 -6.31
N ALA A 115 4.25 -13.40 -7.13
CA ALA A 115 4.16 -12.01 -7.55
C ALA A 115 2.94 -11.35 -6.92
N LEU A 116 3.09 -10.11 -6.45
CA LEU A 116 2.03 -9.27 -5.92
C LEU A 116 1.95 -7.98 -6.71
N ALA A 117 0.75 -7.60 -7.11
CA ALA A 117 0.46 -6.30 -7.71
C ALA A 117 -0.74 -5.68 -7.02
N ALA A 118 -0.78 -4.35 -6.97
CA ALA A 118 -1.95 -3.64 -6.50
C ALA A 118 -2.34 -2.50 -7.44
N THR A 119 -3.64 -2.36 -7.69
CA THR A 119 -4.20 -1.28 -8.50
C THR A 119 -5.22 -0.48 -7.72
N LEU A 120 -5.31 0.81 -8.02
CA LEU A 120 -6.21 1.74 -7.36
C LEU A 120 -7.36 2.08 -8.28
N GLN A 121 -8.56 2.12 -7.72
CA GLN A 121 -9.79 2.53 -8.40
C GLN A 121 -10.58 3.43 -7.47
N ARG A 122 -11.27 4.41 -8.06
CA ARG A 122 -12.18 5.29 -7.31
C ARG A 122 -13.31 5.76 -8.20
N THR A 123 -14.52 5.45 -7.79
CA THR A 123 -15.74 5.88 -8.47
C THR A 123 -15.90 7.39 -8.35
N GLY A 124 -16.31 8.05 -9.44
CA GLY A 124 -16.57 9.50 -9.44
C GLY A 124 -15.34 10.40 -9.28
N SER A 125 -14.11 9.86 -9.35
CA SER A 125 -12.90 10.68 -9.31
C SER A 125 -12.70 11.47 -10.61
N VAL A 126 -12.31 12.74 -10.48
CA VAL A 126 -11.95 13.60 -11.62
C VAL A 126 -10.47 13.37 -11.95
N GLY A 127 -10.21 12.83 -13.12
CA GLY A 127 -8.89 12.28 -13.49
C GLY A 127 -8.78 10.85 -13.00
N GLY A 128 -8.50 9.90 -13.91
CA GLY A 128 -8.34 8.49 -13.55
C GLY A 128 -7.26 8.28 -12.48
N ALA A 129 -7.15 7.06 -11.96
CA ALA A 129 -6.13 6.73 -10.98
C ALA A 129 -4.77 7.28 -11.45
N PRO A 130 -4.04 8.03 -10.58
CA PRO A 130 -2.74 8.54 -10.97
C PRO A 130 -1.87 7.36 -11.41
N PHE A 131 -0.98 7.59 -12.39
CA PHE A 131 -0.12 6.56 -13.01
C PHE A 131 0.93 5.96 -12.05
N PHE A 132 0.65 5.96 -10.75
CA PHE A 132 1.36 5.21 -9.74
C PHE A 132 0.92 3.75 -9.81
N MET A 133 1.51 3.00 -10.74
CA MET A 133 1.61 1.56 -10.58
C MET A 133 2.54 1.34 -9.39
N THR A 134 2.01 0.87 -8.26
CA THR A 134 2.88 0.33 -7.21
C THR A 134 3.74 -0.76 -7.87
N PRO A 135 5.08 -0.67 -7.81
CA PRO A 135 5.91 -1.64 -8.51
C PRO A 135 5.55 -3.04 -8.02
N PRO A 136 5.20 -3.98 -8.93
CA PRO A 136 4.87 -5.32 -8.51
C PRO A 136 6.04 -5.90 -7.72
N GLN A 137 5.72 -6.63 -6.66
CA GLN A 137 6.70 -7.29 -5.81
C GLN A 137 6.77 -8.75 -6.23
N ALA A 138 7.96 -9.29 -6.45
CA ALA A 138 8.15 -10.69 -6.76
C ALA A 138 9.12 -11.33 -5.75
N LEU A 139 8.85 -12.57 -5.38
CA LEU A 139 9.65 -13.34 -4.43
C LEU A 139 9.75 -14.80 -4.89
N ALA A 140 10.97 -15.30 -4.97
CA ALA A 140 11.23 -16.72 -5.14
C ALA A 140 11.03 -17.45 -3.80
N LEU A 141 10.30 -18.54 -3.83
CA LEU A 141 9.94 -19.38 -2.70
C LEU A 141 10.55 -20.77 -2.87
N SER A 142 11.25 -21.25 -1.85
CA SER A 142 11.83 -22.61 -1.80
C SER A 142 10.96 -23.59 -1.00
N GLY A 143 9.82 -23.13 -0.48
CA GLY A 143 8.93 -23.83 0.43
C GLY A 143 7.62 -23.06 0.60
N GLY A 144 6.95 -23.19 1.74
CA GLY A 144 5.74 -22.42 2.06
C GLY A 144 5.96 -20.90 2.06
N VAL A 145 4.88 -20.13 2.06
CA VAL A 145 4.97 -18.66 2.15
C VAL A 145 5.33 -18.28 3.58
N GLU A 146 6.49 -17.66 3.77
CA GLU A 146 6.86 -17.08 5.06
C GLU A 146 6.09 -15.78 5.31
N GLU A 147 5.35 -15.74 6.41
CA GLU A 147 4.48 -14.60 6.74
C GLU A 147 5.23 -13.26 6.82
N ASN A 148 6.42 -13.26 7.43
CA ASN A 148 7.24 -12.06 7.57
C ASN A 148 7.71 -11.50 6.21
N LEU A 149 7.98 -12.39 5.24
CA LEU A 149 8.37 -12.00 3.89
C LEU A 149 7.17 -11.42 3.13
N LEU A 150 6.01 -12.05 3.26
CA LEU A 150 4.76 -11.56 2.68
C LEU A 150 4.40 -10.18 3.25
N ASP A 151 4.45 -10.00 4.56
CA ASP A 151 4.20 -8.71 5.22
C ASP A 151 5.18 -7.64 4.74
N SER A 152 6.46 -8.01 4.60
CA SER A 152 7.47 -7.09 4.08
C SER A 152 7.20 -6.68 2.63
N MET A 153 6.73 -7.61 1.78
CA MET A 153 6.32 -7.31 0.40
C MET A 153 5.09 -6.39 0.38
N LEU A 154 4.06 -6.69 1.17
CA LEU A 154 2.85 -5.87 1.30
C LEU A 154 3.19 -4.47 1.80
N ARG A 155 4.08 -4.34 2.79
CA ARG A 155 4.55 -3.04 3.29
C ARG A 155 5.23 -2.24 2.17
N ARG A 156 6.12 -2.86 1.39
CA ARG A 156 6.77 -2.19 0.24
C ARG A 156 5.75 -1.79 -0.83
N LEU A 157 4.79 -2.65 -1.13
CA LEU A 157 3.73 -2.42 -2.11
C LEU A 157 2.84 -1.23 -1.69
N PHE A 158 2.49 -1.14 -0.41
CA PHE A 158 1.55 -0.15 0.11
C PHE A 158 2.19 1.16 0.59
N HIS A 159 3.49 1.19 0.82
CA HIS A 159 4.17 2.39 1.31
C HIS A 159 3.93 3.65 0.44
N PRO A 160 3.96 3.58 -0.90
CA PRO A 160 3.65 4.74 -1.74
C PRO A 160 2.21 5.25 -1.56
N LEU A 161 1.25 4.33 -1.41
CA LEU A 161 -0.15 4.66 -1.16
C LEU A 161 -0.32 5.33 0.21
N ALA A 162 0.28 4.77 1.26
CA ALA A 162 0.22 5.35 2.59
C ALA A 162 0.80 6.77 2.63
N LYS A 163 1.92 6.99 1.94
CA LYS A 163 2.51 8.32 1.78
C LYS A 163 1.59 9.27 1.02
N ALA A 164 0.93 8.80 -0.04
CA ALA A 164 0.00 9.60 -0.82
C ALA A 164 -1.22 10.02 0.01
N LEU A 165 -1.86 9.09 0.73
CA LEU A 165 -2.99 9.39 1.62
C LEU A 165 -2.59 10.34 2.76
N GLY A 166 -1.43 10.12 3.38
CA GLY A 166 -0.94 11.02 4.45
C GLY A 166 -0.63 12.45 3.97
N ALA A 167 -0.28 12.62 2.69
CA ALA A 167 -0.07 13.94 2.09
C ALA A 167 -1.37 14.59 1.58
N ASN A 168 -2.49 13.85 1.55
CA ASN A 168 -3.77 14.26 0.98
C ASN A 168 -4.94 13.87 1.91
N PRO A 169 -5.04 14.49 3.10
CA PRO A 169 -6.13 14.20 4.04
C PRO A 169 -7.52 14.55 3.48
#